data_AF-A0A6G1JIR8-F1
#
_entry.id   AF-A0A6G1JIR8-F1
#
_cell.length_a   1.000
_cell.length_b   1.000
_cell.length_c   1.000
_cell.angle_alpha   90.00
_cell.angle_beta   90.00
_cell.angle_gamma   90.00
#
_symmetry.space_group_name_H-M   'P 1'
#
loop_
_entity.id
_entity.type
_entity.pdbx_description
1 polymer ?
#
loop_
_entity_poly.entity_id
_entity_poly.type
_entity_poly.pdbx_seq_one_letter_code
_entity_poly.pdbx_strand_id
1 'polypeptide(L)'
;MPNPHFIPSSLLADANTLTVSTIILAGHAPTPSASGSDVYVNHWVIYLQITQGGSIRIDMSPNTTAGQLGTLIAKRLDYNLSSDVVHQIPFPAVQGLYARHVIDRITGKGYHQYRYGEKMLECRYWAYVVMKDFRDAGYIGGNGTEAYAAYTA
;
A
#
# COMPACT_ATOMS: atom_id res chain seq x y z
N MET A 1 11.91 12.96 15.76
CA MET A 1 10.62 12.33 16.11
C MET A 1 10.56 10.99 15.39
N PRO A 2 10.16 9.89 16.07
CA PRO A 2 9.93 8.62 15.40
C PRO A 2 8.81 8.79 14.36
N ASN A 3 8.94 8.09 13.25
CA ASN A 3 8.03 8.21 12.14
C ASN A 3 6.65 7.57 12.48
N PRO A 4 5.53 8.29 12.36
CA PRO A 4 4.23 7.73 12.68
C PRO A 4 3.91 6.57 11.72
N HIS A 5 3.82 5.37 12.29
CA HIS A 5 3.20 4.23 11.63
C HIS A 5 2.12 3.68 12.55
N PHE A 6 0.92 3.48 12.00
CA PHE A 6 -0.21 2.92 12.70
C PHE A 6 -0.42 1.49 12.20
N ILE A 7 0.12 0.55 12.96
CA ILE A 7 -0.11 -0.89 12.76
C ILE A 7 -0.70 -1.40 14.07
N PRO A 8 -1.99 -1.77 14.11
CA PRO A 8 -2.62 -2.26 15.33
C PRO A 8 -1.85 -3.45 15.91
N SER A 9 -1.64 -3.47 17.23
CA SER A 9 -0.96 -4.58 17.91
C SER A 9 -1.68 -5.92 17.69
N SER A 10 -3.02 -5.91 17.59
CA SER A 10 -3.82 -7.07 17.21
C SER A 10 -3.50 -7.59 15.81
N LEU A 11 -3.28 -6.69 14.84
CA LEU A 11 -2.85 -7.09 13.50
C LEU A 11 -1.45 -7.73 13.56
N LEU A 12 -0.52 -7.15 14.32
CA LEU A 12 0.83 -7.71 14.47
C LEU A 12 0.84 -9.08 15.15
N ALA A 13 -0.03 -9.29 16.14
CA ALA A 13 -0.16 -10.57 16.84
C ALA A 13 -0.58 -11.69 15.89
N ASP A 14 -1.54 -11.41 15.01
CA ASP A 14 -2.11 -12.41 14.09
C ASP A 14 -1.33 -12.54 12.78
N ALA A 15 -0.45 -11.58 12.44
CA ALA A 15 0.16 -11.44 11.12
C ALA A 15 0.92 -12.68 10.60
N ASN A 16 1.41 -13.55 11.49
CA ASN A 16 2.08 -14.81 11.15
C ASN A 16 1.13 -15.91 10.69
N THR A 17 -0.18 -15.75 10.90
CA THR A 17 -1.21 -16.73 10.53
C THR A 17 -1.99 -16.30 9.28
N LEU A 18 -1.95 -15.01 8.94
CA LEU A 18 -2.68 -14.44 7.81
C LEU A 18 -1.88 -14.69 6.52
N THR A 19 -2.35 -15.64 5.71
CA THR A 19 -1.71 -15.99 4.45
C THR A 19 -2.17 -15.04 3.36
N VAL A 20 -1.24 -14.47 2.61
CA VAL A 20 -1.52 -13.57 1.50
C VAL A 20 -1.69 -14.39 0.22
N SER A 21 -2.84 -14.24 -0.45
CA SER A 21 -3.13 -14.90 -1.73
C SER A 21 -2.78 -14.01 -2.93
N THR A 22 -3.08 -12.71 -2.82
CA THR A 22 -2.89 -11.71 -3.88
C THR A 22 -2.44 -10.41 -3.24
N ILE A 23 -1.47 -9.73 -3.87
CA ILE A 23 -1.14 -8.34 -3.57
C ILE A 23 -1.72 -7.47 -4.69
N ILE A 24 -2.51 -6.46 -4.37
CA ILE A 24 -3.17 -5.60 -5.34
C ILE A 24 -2.67 -4.17 -5.16
N LEU A 25 -2.10 -3.62 -6.22
CA LEU A 25 -1.88 -2.18 -6.33
C LEU A 25 -3.19 -1.52 -6.78
N ALA A 26 -3.75 -0.65 -5.95
CA ALA A 26 -5.10 -0.12 -6.15
C ALA A 26 -5.13 1.42 -6.12
N GLY A 27 -5.82 2.01 -7.09
CA GLY A 27 -6.15 3.43 -7.12
C GLY A 27 -7.62 3.65 -6.77
N HIS A 28 -7.89 4.39 -5.70
CA HIS A 28 -9.23 4.80 -5.30
C HIS A 28 -9.76 5.92 -6.21
N ALA A 29 -11.10 6.05 -6.27
CA ALA A 29 -11.79 7.11 -6.96
C ALA A 29 -11.19 8.47 -6.59
N PRO A 30 -11.00 9.37 -7.58
CA PRO A 30 -10.25 10.57 -7.35
C PRO A 30 -11.04 11.55 -6.49
N THR A 31 -10.36 12.20 -5.55
CA THR A 31 -10.92 13.25 -4.68
C THR A 31 -10.22 14.58 -4.93
N PRO A 32 -10.83 15.72 -4.55
CA PRO A 32 -10.15 17.01 -4.62
C PRO A 32 -8.80 16.98 -3.92
N SER A 33 -7.75 17.52 -4.55
CA SER A 33 -6.39 17.56 -3.99
C SER A 33 -6.26 18.45 -2.75
N ALA A 34 -7.19 19.39 -2.59
CA ALA A 34 -7.37 20.23 -1.42
C ALA A 34 -8.86 20.63 -1.31
N SER A 35 -9.27 21.13 -0.14
CA SER A 35 -10.63 21.66 0.03
C SER A 35 -10.90 22.79 -0.98
N GLY A 36 -11.94 22.63 -1.80
CA GLY A 36 -12.31 23.59 -2.85
C GLY A 36 -11.48 23.51 -4.14
N SER A 37 -10.63 22.49 -4.30
CA SER A 37 -9.84 22.28 -5.52
C SER A 37 -10.67 21.64 -6.64
N ASP A 38 -10.53 22.17 -7.86
CA ASP A 38 -11.03 21.53 -9.10
C ASP A 38 -10.05 20.50 -9.66
N VAL A 39 -8.91 20.28 -8.99
CA VAL A 39 -7.94 19.25 -9.35
C VAL A 39 -8.23 17.99 -8.55
N TYR A 40 -8.54 16.91 -9.25
CA TYR A 40 -8.90 15.62 -8.68
C TYR A 40 -7.74 14.62 -8.85
N VAL A 41 -7.44 13.87 -7.79
CA VAL A 41 -6.30 12.96 -7.75
C VAL A 41 -6.70 11.63 -7.13
N ASN A 42 -6.22 10.52 -7.70
CA ASN A 42 -6.41 9.20 -7.10
C ASN A 42 -5.49 9.01 -5.90
N HIS A 43 -5.99 8.37 -4.84
CA HIS A 43 -5.15 7.85 -3.76
C HIS A 43 -4.77 6.39 -4.05
N TRP A 44 -3.48 6.09 -4.06
CA TRP A 44 -2.97 4.76 -4.34
C TRP A 44 -2.52 4.04 -3.07
N VAL A 45 -2.97 2.79 -2.93
CA VAL A 45 -2.72 1.94 -1.77
C VAL A 45 -2.40 0.51 -2.22
N ILE A 46 -1.92 -0.30 -1.29
CA ILE A 46 -1.66 -1.73 -1.51
C ILE A 46 -2.63 -2.55 -0.68
N TYR A 47 -3.31 -3.51 -1.30
CA TYR A 47 -4.15 -4.50 -0.60
C TYR A 47 -3.44 -5.85 -0.56
N LEU A 48 -3.39 -6.47 0.61
CA LEU A 48 -3.04 -7.88 0.77
C LEU A 48 -4.33 -8.66 0.93
N GLN A 49 -4.76 -9.38 -0.09
CA GLN A 49 -5.90 -10.30 0.04
C GLN A 49 -5.48 -11.51 0.87
N ILE A 50 -6.31 -11.86 1.84
CA ILE A 50 -6.01 -12.90 2.81
C ILE A 50 -6.80 -14.16 2.45
N THR A 51 -6.14 -15.32 2.41
CA THR A 51 -6.78 -16.60 2.07
C THR A 51 -7.92 -16.94 3.04
N GLN A 52 -7.80 -16.54 4.31
CA GLN A 52 -8.84 -16.70 5.33
C GLN A 52 -10.02 -15.73 5.18
N GLY A 53 -10.00 -14.84 4.19
CA GLY A 53 -11.02 -13.84 3.92
C GLY A 53 -10.61 -12.42 4.33
N GLY A 54 -11.15 -11.45 3.60
CA GLY A 54 -10.86 -10.05 3.79
C GLY A 54 -9.49 -9.63 3.24
N SER A 55 -9.01 -8.49 3.70
CA SER A 55 -7.72 -7.95 3.25
C SER A 55 -7.01 -7.15 4.34
N ILE A 56 -5.73 -6.85 4.11
CA ILE A 56 -5.01 -5.81 4.83
C ILE A 56 -4.72 -4.69 3.84
N ARG A 57 -5.21 -3.48 4.12
CA ARG A 57 -4.84 -2.28 3.36
C ARG A 57 -3.59 -1.67 3.98
N ILE A 58 -2.59 -1.48 3.15
CA ILE A 58 -1.36 -0.75 3.45
C ILE A 58 -1.42 0.57 2.69
N ASP A 59 -1.40 1.64 3.46
CA ASP A 59 -1.67 2.98 3.01
C ASP A 59 -0.55 3.88 3.51
N MET A 60 0.12 4.56 2.58
CA MET A 60 1.01 5.66 2.93
C MET A 60 0.21 6.93 2.68
N SER A 61 -0.08 7.66 3.75
CA SER A 61 -0.91 8.87 3.70
C SER A 61 -0.06 10.11 3.96
N PRO A 62 -0.24 11.20 3.19
CA PRO A 62 0.41 12.47 3.46
C PRO A 62 -0.03 13.06 4.80
N ASN A 63 0.87 13.73 5.51
CA ASN A 63 0.52 14.57 6.65
C ASN A 63 0.01 15.94 6.20
N THR A 64 -0.59 16.73 7.09
CA THR A 64 -1.16 18.04 6.74
C THR A 64 -0.11 19.10 6.35
N THR A 65 1.18 18.83 6.58
CA THR A 65 2.27 19.76 6.28
C THR A 65 3.23 19.15 5.26
N ALA A 66 3.53 19.90 4.20
CA ALA A 66 4.46 19.50 3.14
C ALA A 66 5.88 19.23 3.66
N GLY A 67 6.60 18.30 3.02
CA GLY A 67 7.98 17.93 3.40
C GLY A 67 8.10 17.08 4.67
N GLN A 68 6.98 16.83 5.36
CA GLN A 68 6.95 15.90 6.50
C GLN A 68 6.94 14.44 6.03
N LEU A 69 7.29 13.56 6.96
CA LEU A 69 7.12 12.13 6.77
C LEU A 69 5.64 11.84 6.51
N GLY A 70 5.34 10.88 5.64
CA GLY A 70 4.01 10.30 5.55
C GLY A 70 3.72 9.43 6.77
N THR A 71 2.44 9.07 6.92
CA THR A 71 2.00 8.11 7.93
C THR A 71 1.72 6.78 7.25
N LEU A 72 2.46 5.72 7.63
CA LEU A 72 2.15 4.36 7.20
C LEU A 72 0.98 3.83 8.03
N ILE A 73 -0.09 3.40 7.39
CA ILE A 73 -1.27 2.83 8.03
C ILE A 73 -1.48 1.42 7.48
N ALA A 74 -1.49 0.42 8.37
CA ALA A 74 -1.90 -0.93 8.04
C ALA A 74 -3.21 -1.26 8.75
N LYS A 75 -4.25 -1.62 7.99
CA LYS A 75 -5.58 -1.89 8.53
C LYS A 75 -6.14 -3.20 7.99
N ARG A 76 -6.60 -4.07 8.89
CA ARG A 76 -7.39 -5.26 8.50
C ARG A 76 -8.81 -4.84 8.12
N LEU A 77 -9.30 -5.44 7.06
CA LEU A 77 -10.61 -5.20 6.46
C LEU A 77 -11.33 -6.54 6.30
N ASP A 78 -12.64 -6.52 6.49
CA ASP A 78 -13.54 -7.67 6.33
C ASP A 78 -13.91 -7.95 4.86
N TYR A 79 -13.51 -7.05 3.95
CA TYR A 79 -13.67 -7.20 2.50
C TYR A 79 -12.31 -7.31 1.77
N ASN A 80 -12.33 -7.89 0.57
CA ASN A 80 -11.13 -8.14 -0.22
C ASN A 80 -10.59 -6.89 -0.94
N LEU A 81 -11.50 -6.01 -1.39
CA LEU A 81 -11.19 -4.77 -2.09
C LEU A 81 -12.33 -3.76 -1.85
N SER A 82 -12.01 -2.48 -1.70
CA SER A 82 -13.03 -1.44 -1.52
C SER A 82 -13.83 -1.22 -2.81
N SER A 83 -15.12 -0.90 -2.68
CA SER A 83 -15.98 -0.50 -3.81
C SER A 83 -15.54 0.79 -4.50
N ASP A 84 -14.73 1.60 -3.83
CA ASP A 84 -14.25 2.88 -4.36
C ASP A 84 -12.98 2.72 -5.21
N VAL A 85 -12.49 1.50 -5.39
CA VAL A 85 -11.32 1.22 -6.23
C VAL A 85 -11.73 1.28 -7.70
N VAL A 86 -11.13 2.22 -8.44
CA VAL A 86 -11.37 2.43 -9.88
C VAL A 86 -10.24 1.89 -10.75
N HIS A 87 -9.06 1.66 -10.16
CA HIS A 87 -7.93 1.00 -10.81
C HIS A 87 -7.40 -0.11 -9.91
N GLN A 88 -7.17 -1.30 -10.47
CA GLN A 88 -6.60 -2.41 -9.72
C GLN A 88 -5.64 -3.20 -10.62
N ILE A 89 -4.52 -3.62 -10.02
CA ILE A 89 -3.53 -4.46 -10.68
C ILE A 89 -3.17 -5.58 -9.70
N PRO A 90 -3.75 -6.78 -9.90
CA PRO A 90 -3.51 -7.90 -9.03
C PRO A 90 -2.21 -8.63 -9.38
N PHE A 91 -1.48 -9.02 -8.34
CA PHE A 91 -0.28 -9.84 -8.43
C PHE A 91 -0.46 -11.08 -7.56
N PRO A 92 -0.42 -12.29 -8.12
CA PRO A 92 -0.42 -13.51 -7.32
C PRO A 92 0.74 -13.51 -6.33
N ALA A 93 0.44 -13.75 -5.05
CA ALA A 93 1.47 -13.91 -4.04
C ALA A 93 2.11 -15.31 -4.14
N VAL A 94 3.38 -15.41 -3.78
CA VAL A 94 4.03 -16.72 -3.68
C VAL A 94 3.49 -17.54 -2.51
N GLN A 95 3.55 -18.86 -2.64
CA GLN A 95 3.11 -19.76 -1.59
C GLN A 95 3.91 -19.54 -0.29
N GLY A 96 3.23 -19.51 0.85
CA GLY A 96 3.85 -19.29 2.15
C GLY A 96 4.13 -17.83 2.49
N LEU A 97 3.64 -16.87 1.70
CA LEU A 97 3.71 -15.45 2.05
C LEU A 97 2.67 -15.11 3.14
N TYR A 98 3.14 -14.67 4.31
CA TYR A 98 2.30 -14.17 5.39
C TYR A 98 2.29 -12.64 5.44
N ALA A 99 1.22 -12.06 6.00
CA ALA A 99 1.13 -10.63 6.23
C ALA A 99 2.32 -10.09 7.05
N ARG A 100 2.85 -10.88 7.99
CA ARG A 100 4.04 -10.52 8.77
C ARG A 100 5.25 -10.23 7.87
N HIS A 101 5.51 -11.09 6.88
CA HIS A 101 6.64 -10.90 5.95
C HIS A 101 6.55 -9.56 5.24
N VAL A 102 5.35 -9.18 4.80
CA VAL A 102 5.11 -7.91 4.09
C VAL A 102 5.33 -6.72 5.03
N ILE A 103 4.75 -6.75 6.23
CA ILE A 103 4.87 -5.66 7.22
C ILE A 103 6.33 -5.49 7.67
N ASP A 104 7.03 -6.59 7.97
CA ASP A 104 8.43 -6.56 8.37
C ASP A 104 9.34 -6.05 7.26
N ARG A 105 9.03 -6.40 6.00
CA ARG A 105 9.79 -5.88 4.86
C ARG A 105 9.63 -4.38 4.71
N ILE A 106 8.40 -3.86 4.79
CA ILE A 106 8.15 -2.41 4.70
C ILE A 106 8.85 -1.65 5.82
N THR A 107 8.74 -2.14 7.05
CA THR A 107 9.35 -1.48 8.21
C THR A 107 10.88 -1.62 8.18
N GLY A 108 11.40 -2.81 7.93
CA GLY A 108 12.83 -3.12 7.86
C GLY A 108 13.57 -2.43 6.70
N LYS A 109 12.91 -2.16 5.57
CA LYS A 109 13.47 -1.38 4.45
C LYS A 109 13.31 0.13 4.61
N GLY A 110 12.65 0.60 5.68
CA GLY A 110 12.45 2.02 5.90
C GLY A 110 11.38 2.67 5.02
N TYR A 111 10.56 1.92 4.28
CA TYR A 111 9.51 2.50 3.42
C TYR A 111 8.46 3.29 4.19
N HIS A 112 8.29 2.99 5.47
CA HIS A 112 7.49 3.82 6.35
C HIS A 112 8.02 5.26 6.40
N GLN A 113 9.35 5.48 6.36
CA GLN A 113 10.02 6.79 6.49
C GLN A 113 9.93 7.67 5.22
N TYR A 114 8.96 7.39 4.36
CA TYR A 114 8.76 8.15 3.13
C TYR A 114 8.41 9.61 3.44
N ARG A 115 9.02 10.55 2.71
CA ARG A 115 8.70 11.98 2.78
C ARG A 115 7.97 12.39 1.52
N TYR A 116 6.82 13.00 1.70
CA TYR A 116 6.10 13.59 0.59
C TYR A 116 6.79 14.87 0.13
N GLY A 117 6.74 15.11 -1.18
CA GLY A 117 7.19 16.36 -1.76
C GLY A 117 6.17 17.48 -1.52
N GLU A 118 6.43 18.65 -2.08
CA GLU A 118 5.57 19.83 -1.88
C GLU A 118 4.13 19.62 -2.36
N LYS A 119 3.92 18.75 -3.35
CA LYS A 119 2.60 18.50 -3.94
C LYS A 119 1.77 17.50 -3.14
N MET A 120 2.40 16.67 -2.29
CA MET A 120 1.72 15.63 -1.50
C MET A 120 0.94 14.58 -2.33
N LEU A 121 1.30 14.41 -3.61
CA LEU A 121 0.61 13.53 -4.57
C LEU A 121 1.37 12.22 -4.85
N GLU A 122 2.44 11.96 -4.10
CA GLU A 122 3.38 10.90 -4.43
C GLU A 122 3.00 9.51 -3.87
N CYS A 123 1.75 9.31 -3.43
CA CYS A 123 1.27 8.00 -2.94
C CYS A 123 1.41 6.90 -3.99
N ARG A 124 1.16 7.22 -5.27
CA ARG A 124 1.36 6.30 -6.40
C ARG A 124 2.83 5.89 -6.56
N TYR A 125 3.74 6.86 -6.44
CA TYR A 125 5.17 6.59 -6.53
C TYR A 125 5.66 5.71 -5.38
N TRP A 126 5.23 6.01 -4.14
CA TRP A 126 5.54 5.17 -2.99
C TRP A 126 5.07 3.73 -3.20
N ALA A 127 3.81 3.55 -3.61
CA ALA A 127 3.24 2.23 -3.85
C ALA A 127 3.99 1.48 -4.97
N TYR A 128 4.37 2.17 -6.06
CA TYR A 128 5.21 1.61 -7.11
C TYR A 128 6.57 1.12 -6.58
N VAL A 129 7.26 1.93 -5.78
CA VAL A 129 8.57 1.57 -5.20
C VAL A 129 8.47 0.32 -4.31
N VAL A 130 7.43 0.25 -3.48
CA VAL A 130 7.17 -0.91 -2.61
C VAL A 130 6.85 -2.16 -3.44
N MET A 131 6.00 -2.04 -4.46
CA MET A 131 5.65 -3.17 -5.34
C MET A 131 6.84 -3.68 -6.15
N LYS A 132 7.71 -2.77 -6.63
CA LYS A 132 8.98 -3.14 -7.26
C LYS A 132 9.86 -3.95 -6.30
N ASP A 133 9.96 -3.53 -5.04
CA ASP A 133 10.74 -4.25 -4.04
C ASP A 133 10.13 -5.61 -3.68
N PHE A 134 8.80 -5.74 -3.62
CA PHE A 134 8.14 -7.04 -3.44
C PHE A 134 8.41 -8.01 -4.59
N ARG A 135 8.45 -7.52 -5.83
CA ARG A 135 8.87 -8.30 -6.98
C ARG A 135 10.33 -8.74 -6.84
N ASP A 136 11.23 -7.80 -6.54
CA ASP A 136 12.66 -8.07 -6.40
C ASP A 136 12.95 -9.04 -5.22
N ALA A 137 12.04 -9.11 -4.24
CA ALA A 137 12.04 -10.07 -3.13
C ALA A 137 11.49 -11.47 -3.48
N GLY A 138 10.87 -11.61 -4.64
CA GLY A 138 10.12 -12.81 -5.02
C GLY A 138 8.82 -13.00 -4.24
N TYR A 139 8.19 -11.94 -3.72
CA TYR A 139 6.90 -12.04 -3.01
C TYR A 139 5.70 -12.14 -3.95
N ILE A 140 5.86 -11.62 -5.16
CA ILE A 140 4.82 -11.57 -6.18
C ILE A 140 5.34 -12.13 -7.49
N GLY A 141 4.45 -12.77 -8.26
CA GLY A 141 4.71 -13.15 -9.64
C GLY A 141 4.64 -11.95 -10.61
N GLY A 142 4.79 -12.23 -11.91
CA GLY A 142 4.72 -11.23 -12.98
C GLY A 142 6.11 -10.84 -13.51
N ASN A 143 6.15 -10.12 -14.65
CA ASN A 143 7.41 -9.68 -15.25
C ASN A 143 7.83 -8.26 -14.80
N GLY A 144 6.98 -7.58 -14.02
CA GLY A 144 7.29 -6.29 -13.40
C GLY A 144 6.99 -5.08 -14.29
N THR A 145 6.55 -5.29 -15.54
CA THR A 145 6.09 -4.20 -16.42
C THR A 145 4.72 -3.67 -15.98
N GLU A 146 3.92 -4.50 -15.31
CA GLU A 146 2.56 -4.18 -14.89
C GLU A 146 2.55 -3.08 -13.81
N ALA A 147 3.50 -3.12 -12.87
CA ALA A 147 3.66 -2.09 -11.85
C ALA A 147 4.13 -0.74 -12.42
N TYR A 148 4.99 -0.78 -13.44
CA TYR A 148 5.42 0.44 -14.14
C TYR A 148 4.29 1.05 -14.97
N ALA A 149 3.53 0.20 -15.68
CA ALA A 149 2.33 0.65 -16.41
C ALA A 149 1.31 1.32 -15.47
N ALA A 150 1.12 0.81 -14.26
CA ALA A 150 0.29 1.41 -13.21
C ALA A 150 0.72 2.84 -12.84
N TYR A 151 2.03 3.04 -12.74
CA TYR A 151 2.61 4.31 -12.35
C TYR A 151 2.40 5.37 -13.45
N THR A 152 2.57 4.97 -14.71
CA THR A 152 2.51 5.86 -15.88
C THR A 152 1.12 6.07 -16.47
N ALA A 153 0.11 5.29 -16.07
CA ALA A 153 -1.28 5.40 -16.53
C ALA A 153 -2.02 6.59 -15.89
#